data_AF-A0A4R3YD94-F1
#
_entry.id   AF-A0A4R3YD94-F1
#
_cell.length_a   1.000
_cell.length_b   1.000
_cell.length_c   1.000
_cell.angle_alpha   90.00
_cell.angle_beta   90.00
_cell.angle_gamma   90.00
#
_symmetry.space_group_name_H-M   'P 1'
#
loop_
_entity.id
_entity.type
_entity.pdbx_description
1 polymer ?
#
loop_
_entity_poly.entity_id
_entity_poly.type
_entity_poly.pdbx_seq_one_letter_code
_entity_poly.pdbx_strand_id
1 'polypeptide(L)'
;MTSNKYHVEISDTAKTDLHDIITYVFSQLSAPITALQLLEEFETTIASLVEMPQRIALVRDKKLAAMGYRQISVKKYAIFFRLNGTKNTVNIVRIIYVKRNWAALLNP
;
A
#
# COMPACT_ATOMS: atom_id res chain seq x y z
N MET A 1 -9.87 26.44 6.72
CA MET A 1 -9.01 25.49 7.48
C MET A 1 -8.05 24.86 6.49
N THR A 2 -6.76 25.18 6.57
CA THR A 2 -5.73 24.61 5.70
C THR A 2 -5.57 23.12 6.02
N SER A 3 -6.13 22.25 5.18
CA SER A 3 -5.89 20.81 5.25
C SER A 3 -4.39 20.59 5.04
N ASN A 4 -3.67 20.16 6.09
CA ASN A 4 -2.25 19.85 6.01
C ASN A 4 -2.13 18.52 5.25
N LYS A 5 -2.16 18.60 3.93
CA LYS A 5 -2.15 17.46 3.02
C LYS A 5 -0.78 16.80 3.03
N TYR A 6 -0.80 15.47 3.08
CA TYR A 6 0.42 14.67 2.92
C TYR A 6 0.76 14.50 1.44
N HIS A 7 2.04 14.42 1.13
CA HIS A 7 2.50 13.92 -0.17
C HIS A 7 2.66 12.39 -0.11
N VAL A 8 2.35 11.69 -1.19
CA VAL A 8 2.53 10.22 -1.27
C VAL A 8 3.72 9.91 -2.16
N GLU A 9 4.70 9.22 -1.58
CA GLU A 9 5.85 8.66 -2.29
C GLU A 9 5.70 7.15 -2.36
N ILE A 10 5.89 6.58 -3.55
CA ILE A 10 5.81 5.14 -3.80
C ILE A 10 7.22 4.63 -4.07
N SER A 11 7.69 3.72 -3.23
CA SER A 11 8.97 3.04 -3.45
C SER A 11 8.96 2.23 -4.75
N ASP A 12 10.14 2.03 -5.34
CA ASP A 12 10.25 1.24 -6.58
C ASP A 12 9.77 -0.20 -6.38
N THR A 13 10.03 -0.80 -5.21
CA THR A 13 9.48 -2.12 -4.87
C THR A 13 7.95 -2.13 -4.89
N ALA A 14 7.29 -1.11 -4.33
CA ALA A 14 5.83 -1.03 -4.35
C ALA A 14 5.27 -0.79 -5.76
N LYS A 15 5.99 -0.05 -6.63
CA LYS A 15 5.61 0.09 -8.05
C LYS A 15 5.70 -1.25 -8.78
N THR A 16 6.78 -2.00 -8.56
CA THR A 16 6.94 -3.35 -9.11
C THR A 16 5.86 -4.30 -8.59
N ASP A 17 5.59 -4.29 -7.27
CA ASP A 17 4.52 -5.08 -6.68
C ASP A 17 3.17 -4.80 -7.37
N LEU A 18 2.81 -3.52 -7.55
CA LEU A 18 1.56 -3.12 -8.24
C LEU A 18 1.55 -3.60 -9.69
N HIS A 19 2.64 -3.38 -10.43
CA HIS A 19 2.75 -3.80 -11.82
C HIS A 19 2.56 -5.31 -11.97
N ASP A 20 3.24 -6.11 -11.14
CA ASP A 20 3.16 -7.57 -11.18
C ASP A 20 1.75 -8.07 -10.85
N ILE A 21 1.08 -7.45 -9.86
CA ILE A 21 -0.29 -7.78 -9.49
C ILE A 21 -1.25 -7.52 -10.67
N ILE A 22 -1.17 -6.35 -11.29
CA ILE A 22 -2.06 -5.98 -12.39
C ILE A 22 -1.78 -6.86 -13.62
N THR A 23 -0.51 -7.07 -13.97
CA THR A 23 -0.11 -7.92 -15.10
C THR A 23 -0.56 -9.38 -14.89
N TYR A 24 -0.45 -9.90 -13.66
CA TYR A 24 -0.94 -11.23 -13.33
C TYR A 24 -2.45 -11.37 -13.58
N VAL A 25 -3.25 -10.42 -13.08
CA VAL A 25 -4.71 -10.46 -13.25
C VAL A 25 -5.12 -10.24 -14.71
N PHE A 26 -4.47 -9.30 -15.40
CA PHE A 26 -4.78 -8.97 -16.79
C PHE A 26 -4.43 -10.13 -17.73
N SER A 27 -3.18 -10.57 -17.71
CA SER A 27 -2.64 -11.49 -18.70
C SER A 27 -2.78 -12.95 -18.29
N GLN A 28 -2.38 -13.30 -17.06
CA GLN A 28 -2.32 -14.71 -16.65
C GLN A 28 -3.68 -15.27 -16.25
N LEU A 29 -4.53 -14.44 -15.63
CA LEU A 29 -5.92 -14.81 -15.34
C LEU A 29 -6.89 -14.42 -16.47
N SER A 30 -6.40 -13.79 -17.54
CA SER A 30 -7.20 -13.32 -18.68
C SER A 30 -8.43 -12.50 -18.24
N ALA A 31 -8.27 -11.65 -17.21
CA ALA A 31 -9.35 -10.88 -16.59
C ALA A 31 -9.08 -9.36 -16.70
N PRO A 32 -9.08 -8.79 -17.92
CA PRO A 32 -8.65 -7.40 -18.16
C PRO A 32 -9.54 -6.37 -17.46
N ILE A 33 -10.86 -6.57 -17.46
CA ILE A 33 -11.81 -5.66 -16.77
C ILE A 33 -11.53 -5.66 -15.26
N THR A 34 -11.31 -6.84 -14.68
CA THR A 34 -10.97 -6.97 -13.25
C THR A 34 -9.63 -6.33 -12.92
N ALA A 35 -8.63 -6.42 -13.81
CA ALA A 35 -7.35 -5.76 -13.61
C ALA A 35 -7.49 -4.23 -13.59
N LEU A 36 -8.29 -3.66 -14.49
CA LEU A 36 -8.56 -2.21 -14.52
C LEU A 36 -9.30 -1.74 -13.26
N GLN A 37 -10.34 -2.45 -12.84
CA GLN A 37 -11.05 -2.16 -11.59
C GLN A 37 -10.13 -2.25 -10.38
N LEU A 38 -9.25 -3.25 -10.35
CA LEU A 38 -8.28 -3.41 -9.26
C LEU A 38 -7.28 -2.25 -9.23
N LEU A 39 -6.80 -1.80 -10.39
CA LEU A 39 -5.91 -0.64 -10.48
C LEU A 39 -6.59 0.63 -9.96
N GLU A 40 -7.83 0.91 -10.38
CA GLU A 40 -8.61 2.06 -9.92
C GLU A 40 -8.82 2.06 -8.39
N GLU A 41 -9.08 0.88 -7.81
CA GLU A 41 -9.20 0.74 -6.36
C GLU A 41 -7.88 1.01 -5.63
N PHE A 42 -6.75 0.57 -6.19
CA PHE A 42 -5.42 0.91 -5.65
C PHE A 42 -5.18 2.42 -5.71
N GLU A 43 -5.39 3.05 -6.86
CA GLU A 43 -5.18 4.49 -7.06
C GLU A 43 -6.05 5.31 -6.11
N THR A 44 -7.33 4.97 -6.01
CA THR A 44 -8.28 5.65 -5.11
C THR A 44 -7.85 5.50 -3.64
N THR A 45 -7.44 4.29 -3.23
CA THR A 45 -6.99 4.04 -1.86
C THR A 45 -5.71 4.81 -1.55
N ILE A 46 -4.74 4.82 -2.46
CA ILE A 46 -3.47 5.54 -2.35
C ILE A 46 -3.71 7.05 -2.28
N ALA A 47 -4.56 7.59 -3.15
CA ALA A 47 -4.92 9.01 -3.16
C ALA A 47 -5.57 9.44 -1.83
N SER A 48 -6.37 8.57 -1.21
CA SER A 48 -6.99 8.84 0.09
C SER A 48 -5.97 8.99 1.23
N LEU A 49 -4.72 8.54 1.07
CA LEU A 49 -3.68 8.67 2.09
C LEU A 49 -3.12 10.10 2.21
N VAL A 50 -3.42 10.98 1.24
CA VAL A 50 -3.10 12.41 1.32
C VAL A 50 -3.79 13.06 2.52
N GLU A 51 -4.96 12.56 2.92
CA GLU A 51 -5.78 13.18 3.97
C GLU A 51 -5.77 12.35 5.25
N MET A 52 -5.19 12.89 6.32
CA MET A 52 -5.15 12.25 7.64
C MET A 52 -4.71 10.77 7.61
N PRO A 53 -3.55 10.42 7.04
CA PRO A 53 -3.12 9.03 6.96
C PRO A 53 -2.88 8.38 8.34
N GLN A 54 -2.72 9.18 9.39
CA GLN A 54 -2.70 8.70 10.78
C GLN A 54 -4.00 8.02 11.23
N ARG A 55 -5.13 8.21 10.51
CA ARG A 55 -6.42 7.56 10.79
C ARG A 55 -6.35 6.03 10.70
N ILE A 56 -5.39 5.53 9.93
CA ILE A 56 -5.18 4.10 9.73
C ILE A 56 -4.25 3.61 10.82
N ALA A 57 -4.67 2.66 11.65
CA ALA A 57 -3.86 2.17 12.76
C ALA A 57 -2.51 1.56 12.33
N LEU A 58 -1.57 1.51 13.28
CA LEU A 58 -0.36 0.69 13.12
C LEU A 58 -0.75 -0.78 12.92
N VAL A 59 0.14 -1.52 12.26
CA VAL A 59 -0.04 -2.97 12.09
C VAL A 59 -0.03 -3.69 13.44
N ARG A 60 -0.62 -4.89 13.50
CA ARG A 60 -0.72 -5.66 14.77
C ARG A 60 0.61 -6.27 15.20
N ASP A 61 1.49 -6.58 14.24
CA ASP A 61 2.83 -7.09 14.54
C ASP A 61 3.63 -6.04 15.31
N LYS A 62 4.10 -6.39 16.51
CA LYS A 62 4.76 -5.45 17.43
C LYS A 62 6.05 -4.88 16.86
N LYS A 63 6.84 -5.68 16.13
CA LYS A 63 8.11 -5.23 15.54
C LYS A 63 7.87 -4.21 14.45
N LEU A 64 6.93 -4.50 13.55
CA LEU A 64 6.57 -3.60 12.46
C LEU A 64 5.85 -2.33 12.98
N ALA A 65 4.99 -2.46 13.99
CA ALA A 65 4.36 -1.33 14.65
C ALA A 65 5.41 -0.38 15.27
N ALA A 66 6.43 -0.92 15.95
CA ALA A 66 7.53 -0.14 16.50
C ALA A 66 8.35 0.59 15.42
N MET A 67 8.41 0.03 14.20
CA MET A 67 9.01 0.68 13.03
C MET A 67 8.07 1.67 12.31
N GLY A 68 6.87 1.92 12.85
CA GLY A 68 5.91 2.89 12.33
C GLY A 68 5.07 2.41 11.15
N TYR A 69 5.05 1.10 10.86
CA TYR A 69 4.27 0.57 9.75
C TYR A 69 2.77 0.61 10.03
N ARG A 70 2.03 1.06 9.02
CA ARG A 70 0.57 1.02 8.90
C ARG A 70 0.21 0.18 7.69
N GLN A 71 -1.00 -0.37 7.68
CA GLN A 71 -1.53 -1.07 6.51
C GLN A 71 -2.98 -0.68 6.22
N ILE A 72 -3.30 -0.61 4.94
CA ILE A 72 -4.69 -0.53 4.44
C ILE A 72 -4.90 -1.62 3.40
N SER A 73 -6.09 -2.23 3.39
CA SER A 73 -6.41 -3.33 2.49
C SER A 73 -7.12 -2.85 1.22
N VAL A 74 -6.76 -3.43 0.08
CA VAL A 74 -7.47 -3.34 -1.19
C VAL A 74 -7.77 -4.77 -1.64
N LYS A 75 -9.05 -5.17 -1.57
CA LYS A 75 -9.48 -6.57 -1.76
C LYS A 75 -8.66 -7.55 -0.92
N LYS A 76 -7.82 -8.37 -1.58
CA LYS A 76 -6.97 -9.41 -0.97
C LYS A 76 -5.52 -8.94 -0.83
N TYR A 77 -5.22 -7.67 -1.07
CA TYR A 77 -3.90 -7.08 -0.99
C TYR A 77 -3.84 -6.08 0.17
N ALA A 78 -2.66 -5.89 0.72
CA ALA A 78 -2.36 -4.91 1.75
C ALA A 78 -1.26 -3.97 1.25
N ILE A 79 -1.53 -2.67 1.38
CA ILE A 79 -0.59 -1.59 1.12
C ILE A 79 0.09 -1.26 2.44
N PHE A 80 1.41 -1.47 2.50
CA PHE A 80 2.25 -1.11 3.64
C PHE A 80 2.82 0.27 3.45
N PHE A 81 2.65 1.12 4.46
CA PHE A 81 3.20 2.47 4.41
C PHE A 81 3.69 2.94 5.78
N ARG A 82 4.52 3.98 5.74
CA ARG A 82 5.01 4.69 6.93
C ARG A 82 4.80 6.19 6.75
N LEU A 83 4.62 6.90 7.86
CA LEU A 83 4.54 8.35 7.86
C LEU A 83 5.92 8.93 8.18
N ASN A 84 6.37 9.86 7.35
CA ASN A 84 7.45 10.74 7.71
C ASN A 84 6.85 12.04 8.28
N GLY A 85 6.75 12.12 9.61
CA GLY A 85 6.11 13.22 10.31
C GLY A 85 6.82 14.57 10.15
N THR A 86 8.10 14.60 9.77
CA THR A 86 8.83 15.87 9.54
C THR A 86 8.62 16.41 8.13
N LYS A 87 8.24 15.56 7.18
CA LYS A 87 8.06 15.91 5.76
C LYS A 87 6.60 15.90 5.29
N ASN A 88 5.64 15.56 6.15
CA ASN A 88 4.26 15.27 5.77
C ASN A 88 4.19 14.29 4.58
N THR A 89 4.99 13.22 4.62
CA THR A 89 5.06 12.23 3.53
C THR A 89 4.49 10.88 3.98
N VAL A 90 3.60 10.32 3.17
CA VAL A 90 3.23 8.91 3.20
C VAL A 90 4.17 8.14 2.29
N ASN A 91 4.95 7.23 2.83
CA ASN A 91 5.87 6.39 2.07
C ASN A 91 5.24 5.01 1.89
N ILE A 92 4.79 4.68 0.68
CA ILE A 92 4.33 3.34 0.35
C ILE A 92 5.54 2.44 0.13
N VAL A 93 5.68 1.45 1.00
CA VAL A 93 6.86 0.58 1.09
C VAL A 93 6.66 -0.71 0.31
N ARG A 94 5.48 -1.33 0.40
CA ARG A 94 5.17 -2.62 -0.27
C ARG A 94 3.68 -2.74 -0.57
N ILE A 95 3.32 -3.53 -1.59
CA ILE A 95 1.95 -3.99 -1.83
C ILE A 95 1.98 -5.51 -1.90
N ILE A 96 1.26 -6.19 -1.01
CA ILE A 96 1.39 -7.64 -0.88
C ILE A 96 0.05 -8.34 -0.80
N TYR A 97 -0.02 -9.57 -1.29
CA TYR A 97 -1.19 -10.43 -1.15
C TYR A 97 -1.31 -10.96 0.29
N VAL A 98 -2.41 -10.63 0.97
CA VAL A 98 -2.63 -10.85 2.42
C VAL A 98 -2.62 -12.34 2.82
N LYS A 99 -2.95 -13.26 1.90
CA LYS A 99 -2.92 -14.71 2.18
C LYS A 99 -1.54 -15.35 1.96
N ARG A 100 -0.52 -14.60 1.54
CA ARG A 100 0.86 -15.12 1.44
C ARG A 100 1.59 -14.89 2.76
N ASN A 101 2.24 -15.93 3.26
CA ASN A 101 2.81 -16.01 4.61
C ASN A 101 3.78 -14.85 4.89
N TRP A 102 3.39 -13.98 5.82
CA TRP A 102 3.99 -12.68 6.16
C TRP A 102 5.48 -12.73 6.56
N ALA A 103 5.96 -13.89 7.02
CA ALA A 103 7.32 -14.06 7.52
C ALA A 103 8.41 -14.03 6.43
N ALA A 104 8.07 -14.24 5.15
CA ALA A 104 9.05 -14.42 4.08
C ALA A 104 9.45 -13.13 3.33
N LEU A 105 8.73 -12.02 3.48
CA LEU A 105 8.88 -10.83 2.59
C LEU A 105 9.43 -9.57 3.26
N LEU A 106 9.75 -9.61 4.55
CA LEU A 106 10.26 -8.47 5.32
C LEU A 106 11.62 -8.71 5.98
N ASN A 107 12.36 -9.73 5.52
CA ASN A 107 13.75 -9.93 5.92
C ASN A 107 14.68 -9.54 4.75
N PRO A 108 15.66 -8.63 4.97
CA PRO A 108 16.71 -8.36 4.00
C PRO A 108 17.59 -9.60 3.73
#